data_AF-A0A3P8WHY7-F1
#
_entry.id   AF-A0A3P8WHY7-F1
#
_cell.length_a   1.000
_cell.length_b   1.000
_cell.length_c   1.000
_cell.angle_alpha   90.00
_cell.angle_beta   90.00
_cell.angle_gamma   90.00
#
_symmetry.space_group_name_H-M   'P 1'
#
loop_
_entity.id
_entity.type
_entity.pdbx_description
1 polymer ?
#
loop_
_entity_poly.entity_id
_entity_poly.type
_entity_poly.pdbx_seq_one_letter_code
_entity_poly.pdbx_strand_id
1 'polypeptide(L)'
;REQWIVNMAGVGFRRLAQALRSRRSCGVSLSLSGCRAGSSMGKDTLPGPYVKTPEERAAAAAKYNMTIHDYKPYDDNGDGTGDYPHLPDRSQHERDPWYTWDHPDLRRNWGEPMHWNFDMYIRTRVDTSPTVLPWRKMNKQLWGFLGFMLVLFILGENFKSYTPVLPKQYPYNGLYIEKGGDPEKQPEEEKHYEI
;
A
#
# COMPACT_ATOMS: atom_id res chain seq x y z
N ARG A 1 -68.45 37.23 34.54
CA ARG A 1 -69.56 37.66 33.65
C ARG A 1 -69.18 37.18 32.26
N GLU A 2 -69.83 36.17 31.69
CA GLU A 2 -71.00 35.34 32.09
C GLU A 2 -70.72 33.89 31.55
N GLN A 3 -71.10 32.73 32.13
CA GLN A 3 -72.37 32.20 32.68
C GLN A 3 -73.52 32.21 31.65
N TRP A 4 -74.31 31.16 31.36
CA TRP A 4 -74.47 29.73 31.78
C TRP A 4 -74.97 28.89 30.54
N ILE A 5 -75.42 27.62 30.50
CA ILE A 5 -75.66 26.48 31.44
C ILE A 5 -75.52 25.15 30.61
N VAL A 6 -74.75 24.12 31.04
CA VAL A 6 -75.14 22.82 31.66
C VAL A 6 -76.27 21.99 30.99
N ASN A 7 -75.99 20.70 30.69
CA ASN A 7 -76.79 19.49 31.02
C ASN A 7 -76.12 18.23 30.39
N MET A 8 -75.56 17.26 31.12
CA MET A 8 -76.13 16.25 32.06
C MET A 8 -76.84 15.03 31.42
N ALA A 9 -76.05 13.98 31.14
CA ALA A 9 -76.38 12.54 31.26
C ALA A 9 -75.09 11.71 30.97
N GLY A 10 -74.77 10.58 31.61
CA GLY A 10 -75.36 9.91 32.77
C GLY A 10 -74.36 8.93 33.39
N VAL A 11 -74.60 8.45 34.61
CA VAL A 11 -73.65 7.57 35.35
C VAL A 11 -73.73 6.13 34.87
N GLY A 12 -72.59 5.53 34.49
CA GLY A 12 -72.52 4.16 33.96
C GLY A 12 -71.32 3.33 34.46
N PHE A 13 -71.58 2.47 35.44
CA PHE A 13 -70.83 1.24 35.79
C PHE A 13 -69.28 1.23 35.76
N ARG A 14 -68.68 1.53 36.92
CA ARG A 14 -67.46 0.82 37.35
C ARG A 14 -67.78 -0.66 37.58
N ARG A 15 -67.40 -1.58 36.67
CA ARG A 15 -67.11 -3.03 36.92
C ARG A 15 -66.80 -3.78 35.61
N LEU A 16 -65.54 -3.80 35.17
CA LEU A 16 -65.00 -4.87 34.29
C LEU A 16 -63.46 -4.91 34.16
N ALA A 17 -62.73 -4.29 35.09
CA ALA A 17 -61.33 -4.68 35.30
C ALA A 17 -61.29 -6.13 35.82
N GLN A 18 -60.33 -6.94 35.35
CA GLN A 18 -60.17 -8.39 35.61
C GLN A 18 -60.93 -9.39 34.69
N ALA A 19 -61.06 -9.14 33.37
CA ALA A 19 -61.70 -10.11 32.45
C ALA A 19 -60.96 -10.45 31.12
N LEU A 20 -59.74 -9.95 30.86
CA LEU A 20 -58.99 -10.26 29.62
C LEU A 20 -57.54 -10.74 29.86
N ARG A 21 -57.27 -11.41 30.99
CA ARG A 21 -55.95 -12.03 31.27
C ARG A 21 -55.79 -13.44 30.63
N SER A 22 -56.40 -13.68 29.47
CA SER A 22 -56.08 -14.83 28.61
C SER A 22 -56.60 -14.65 27.18
N ARG A 23 -55.74 -14.21 26.27
CA ARG A 23 -55.83 -14.58 24.85
C ARG A 23 -54.44 -14.59 24.24
N ARG A 24 -53.88 -15.79 24.07
CA ARG A 24 -52.67 -16.01 23.27
C ARG A 24 -53.02 -15.83 21.79
N SER A 25 -53.04 -14.60 21.30
CA SER A 25 -52.98 -14.35 19.87
C SER A 25 -51.57 -14.71 19.40
N CYS A 26 -51.44 -15.81 18.65
CA CYS A 26 -50.23 -16.04 17.86
C CYS A 26 -50.20 -14.97 16.77
N GLY A 27 -49.51 -13.87 17.03
CA GLY A 27 -49.17 -12.90 16.01
C GLY A 27 -48.19 -13.59 15.08
N VAL A 28 -48.68 -14.10 13.94
CA VAL A 28 -47.84 -14.54 12.84
C VAL A 28 -47.01 -13.31 12.47
N SER A 29 -45.73 -13.34 12.81
CA SER A 29 -44.78 -12.35 12.32
C SER A 29 -44.79 -12.48 10.81
N LEU A 30 -45.42 -11.53 10.15
CA LEU A 30 -45.32 -11.38 8.71
C LEU A 30 -43.87 -10.97 8.44
N SER A 31 -43.01 -11.98 8.35
CA SER A 31 -41.62 -11.83 7.99
C SER A 31 -41.62 -11.33 6.55
N LEU A 32 -41.64 -10.00 6.44
CA LEU A 32 -41.42 -9.31 5.19
C LEU A 32 -40.01 -9.70 4.80
N SER A 33 -39.89 -10.76 3.99
CA SER A 33 -38.61 -11.34 3.61
C SER A 33 -37.87 -10.23 2.88
N GLY A 34 -36.95 -9.60 3.61
CA GLY A 34 -36.20 -8.47 3.12
C GLY A 34 -35.28 -9.00 2.04
N CYS A 35 -35.81 -9.04 0.81
CA CYS A 35 -35.06 -9.25 -0.40
C CYS A 35 -33.99 -8.17 -0.42
N ARG A 36 -32.83 -8.50 0.13
CA ARG A 36 -31.62 -7.70 -0.02
C ARG A 36 -31.42 -7.63 -1.52
N ALA A 37 -31.71 -6.47 -2.10
CA ALA A 37 -31.31 -6.15 -3.45
C ALA A 37 -29.78 -6.07 -3.40
N GLY A 38 -29.15 -7.24 -3.43
CA GLY A 38 -27.71 -7.37 -3.62
C GLY A 38 -27.45 -6.75 -4.98
N SER A 39 -26.83 -5.57 -4.98
CA SER A 39 -26.41 -4.86 -6.17
C SER A 39 -25.24 -5.61 -6.80
N SER A 40 -25.51 -6.80 -7.33
CA SER A 40 -24.57 -7.57 -8.12
C SER A 40 -24.22 -6.74 -9.34
N MET A 41 -22.93 -6.43 -9.49
CA MET A 41 -22.44 -5.77 -10.70
C MET A 41 -22.87 -6.60 -11.92
N GLY A 42 -23.44 -5.94 -12.94
CA GLY A 42 -23.84 -6.61 -14.17
C GLY A 42 -22.61 -7.17 -14.87
N LYS A 43 -22.77 -8.24 -15.66
CA LYS A 43 -21.68 -8.75 -16.50
C LYS A 43 -21.11 -7.63 -17.39
N ASP A 44 -22.00 -6.77 -17.86
CA ASP A 44 -21.74 -5.62 -18.73
C ASP A 44 -20.93 -4.50 -18.03
N THR A 45 -20.81 -4.53 -16.70
CA THR A 45 -19.96 -3.62 -15.90
C THR A 45 -18.61 -4.22 -15.50
N LEU A 46 -18.35 -5.50 -15.84
CA LEU A 46 -17.06 -6.15 -15.58
C LEU A 46 -16.08 -5.95 -16.75
N PRO A 47 -14.75 -6.09 -16.54
CA PRO A 47 -13.79 -6.18 -17.62
C PRO A 47 -14.09 -7.34 -18.59
N GLY A 48 -13.79 -7.12 -19.87
CA GLY A 48 -14.11 -8.02 -20.97
C GLY A 48 -12.92 -8.31 -21.91
N PRO A 49 -13.16 -9.03 -23.02
CA PRO A 49 -12.14 -9.27 -24.05
C PRO A 49 -11.77 -7.97 -24.79
N TYR A 50 -10.58 -7.92 -25.39
CA TYR A 50 -10.08 -6.75 -26.10
C TYR A 50 -11.03 -6.25 -27.21
N VAL A 51 -11.32 -4.95 -27.22
CA VAL A 51 -12.29 -4.30 -28.11
C VAL A 51 -11.72 -4.02 -29.50
N LYS A 52 -12.43 -4.45 -30.55
CA LYS A 52 -11.97 -4.40 -31.93
C LYS A 52 -12.79 -3.45 -32.81
N THR A 53 -14.08 -3.26 -32.53
CA THR A 53 -14.93 -2.29 -33.25
C THR A 53 -14.92 -0.90 -32.57
N PRO A 54 -15.19 0.19 -33.31
CA PRO A 54 -15.34 1.53 -32.72
C PRO A 54 -16.58 1.63 -31.81
N GLU A 55 -17.60 0.80 -32.03
CA GLU A 55 -18.82 0.76 -31.21
C GLU A 55 -18.55 0.06 -29.86
N GLU A 56 -17.86 -1.09 -29.86
CA GLU A 56 -17.32 -1.71 -28.63
C GLU A 56 -16.44 -0.74 -27.85
N ARG A 57 -15.58 0.03 -28.55
CA ARG A 57 -14.71 1.04 -27.92
C ARG A 57 -15.52 2.15 -27.25
N ALA A 58 -16.60 2.61 -27.87
CA ALA A 58 -17.50 3.60 -27.28
C ALA A 58 -18.23 3.05 -26.04
N ALA A 59 -18.70 1.80 -26.10
CA ALA A 59 -19.33 1.12 -24.97
C ALA A 59 -18.34 0.87 -23.81
N ALA A 60 -17.10 0.46 -24.10
CA ALA A 60 -16.05 0.26 -23.10
C ALA A 60 -15.60 1.58 -22.46
N ALA A 61 -15.43 2.65 -23.24
CA ALA A 61 -15.14 3.98 -22.69
C ALA A 61 -16.24 4.42 -21.71
N ALA A 62 -17.52 4.26 -22.08
CA ALA A 62 -18.66 4.55 -21.20
C ALA A 62 -18.68 3.66 -19.94
N LYS A 63 -18.36 2.36 -20.06
CA LYS A 63 -18.25 1.40 -18.95
C LYS A 63 -17.19 1.81 -17.91
N TYR A 64 -16.07 2.37 -18.36
CA TYR A 64 -14.98 2.85 -17.51
C TYR A 64 -15.07 4.34 -17.15
N ASN A 65 -16.22 4.99 -17.40
CA ASN A 65 -16.45 6.42 -17.13
C ASN A 65 -15.45 7.37 -17.86
N MET A 66 -14.88 6.95 -18.98
CA MET A 66 -13.90 7.70 -19.79
C MET A 66 -14.53 8.30 -21.07
N THR A 67 -13.84 9.28 -21.66
CA THR A 67 -14.17 9.71 -23.04
C THR A 67 -13.62 8.71 -24.06
N ILE A 68 -14.24 8.67 -25.24
CA ILE A 68 -13.81 7.80 -26.36
C ILE A 68 -12.42 8.19 -26.90
N HIS A 69 -11.97 9.43 -26.67
CA HIS A 69 -10.66 9.92 -27.11
C HIS A 69 -9.53 9.59 -26.13
N ASP A 70 -9.84 9.59 -24.82
CA ASP A 70 -8.89 9.27 -23.75
C ASP A 70 -8.78 7.76 -23.53
N TYR A 71 -9.88 7.03 -23.73
CA TYR A 71 -9.91 5.57 -23.61
C TYR A 71 -9.04 4.90 -24.69
N LYS A 72 -7.99 4.22 -24.23
CA LYS A 72 -7.11 3.36 -25.03
C LYS A 72 -6.96 2.05 -24.28
N PRO A 73 -7.27 0.89 -24.88
CA PRO A 73 -6.91 -0.40 -24.29
C PRO A 73 -5.39 -0.63 -24.39
N TYR A 74 -4.89 -1.63 -23.66
CA TYR A 74 -3.56 -2.21 -23.90
C TYR A 74 -3.53 -3.02 -25.21
N ASP A 75 -2.35 -3.22 -25.81
CA ASP A 75 -2.21 -3.97 -27.07
C ASP A 75 -2.61 -5.45 -26.93
N ASP A 76 -3.18 -6.03 -28.00
CA ASP A 76 -3.72 -7.41 -28.05
C ASP A 76 -2.61 -8.49 -28.18
N ASN A 77 -1.66 -8.47 -27.25
CA ASN A 77 -0.50 -9.39 -27.20
C ASN A 77 -0.84 -10.78 -26.62
N GLY A 78 -2.03 -10.94 -26.03
CA GLY A 78 -2.41 -12.13 -25.27
C GLY A 78 -2.12 -12.08 -23.76
N ASP A 79 -1.62 -10.95 -23.24
CA ASP A 79 -1.20 -10.75 -21.84
C ASP A 79 -2.35 -10.84 -20.78
N GLY A 80 -3.59 -11.06 -21.22
CA GLY A 80 -4.77 -11.19 -20.35
C GLY A 80 -5.45 -9.87 -19.95
N THR A 81 -4.94 -8.73 -20.42
CA THR A 81 -5.39 -7.38 -20.03
C THR A 81 -6.79 -6.99 -20.55
N GLY A 82 -7.25 -7.63 -21.64
CA GLY A 82 -8.62 -7.49 -22.14
C GLY A 82 -8.98 -6.07 -22.61
N ASP A 83 -10.12 -5.55 -22.19
CA ASP A 83 -10.59 -4.19 -22.49
C ASP A 83 -10.20 -3.13 -21.44
N TYR A 84 -9.29 -3.45 -20.51
CA TYR A 84 -8.91 -2.53 -19.44
C TYR A 84 -8.20 -1.28 -19.97
N PRO A 85 -8.51 -0.06 -19.47
CA PRO A 85 -7.90 1.17 -19.95
C PRO A 85 -6.41 1.27 -19.57
N HIS A 86 -5.58 1.58 -20.56
CA HIS A 86 -4.18 1.95 -20.42
C HIS A 86 -4.07 3.41 -19.94
N LEU A 87 -4.22 3.58 -18.63
CA LEU A 87 -3.94 4.86 -17.95
C LEU A 87 -2.41 5.15 -17.93
N PRO A 88 -1.99 6.42 -17.88
CA PRO A 88 -0.58 6.78 -17.88
C PRO A 88 0.13 6.36 -16.58
N ASP A 89 1.32 5.75 -16.71
CA ASP A 89 2.21 5.33 -15.62
C ASP A 89 2.65 6.50 -14.73
N ARG A 90 1.82 6.79 -13.71
CA ARG A 90 1.98 7.92 -12.78
C ARG A 90 1.63 7.51 -11.35
N SER A 91 2.51 7.86 -10.41
CA SER A 91 2.33 7.61 -8.99
C SER A 91 1.19 8.46 -8.40
N GLN A 92 0.60 7.99 -7.30
CA GLN A 92 -0.35 8.80 -6.54
C GLN A 92 0.31 9.97 -5.78
N HIS A 93 1.64 10.15 -5.86
CA HIS A 93 2.32 11.32 -5.31
C HIS A 93 2.21 12.55 -6.22
N GLU A 94 2.11 12.36 -7.55
CA GLU A 94 2.02 13.47 -8.52
C GLU A 94 0.65 14.16 -8.53
N ARG A 95 -0.40 13.51 -8.02
CA ARG A 95 -1.74 14.10 -7.90
C ARG A 95 -1.76 15.22 -6.87
N ASP A 96 -2.54 16.27 -7.15
CA ASP A 96 -2.67 17.45 -6.28
C ASP A 96 -2.98 17.06 -4.81
N PRO A 97 -2.15 17.44 -3.82
CA PRO A 97 -2.43 17.19 -2.42
C PRO A 97 -3.49 18.11 -1.82
N TRP A 98 -3.90 19.19 -2.49
CA TRP A 98 -4.81 20.21 -1.96
C TRP A 98 -6.28 19.99 -2.33
N TYR A 99 -6.55 19.33 -3.46
CA TYR A 99 -7.89 18.89 -3.82
C TYR A 99 -8.47 17.87 -2.81
N THR A 100 -9.76 18.02 -2.49
CA THR A 100 -10.50 17.14 -1.58
C THR A 100 -10.93 15.85 -2.29
N TRP A 101 -10.04 14.86 -2.34
CA TRP A 101 -10.31 13.52 -2.89
C TRP A 101 -11.28 12.71 -2.00
N ASP A 102 -12.15 11.90 -2.61
CA ASP A 102 -13.01 10.94 -1.89
C ASP A 102 -12.20 9.92 -1.08
N HIS A 103 -11.06 9.50 -1.62
CA HIS A 103 -10.05 8.69 -0.94
C HIS A 103 -8.77 9.53 -0.74
N PRO A 104 -8.65 10.32 0.35
CA PRO A 104 -7.54 11.26 0.56
C PRO A 104 -6.21 10.57 0.86
N ASP A 105 -6.26 9.31 1.30
CA ASP A 105 -5.09 8.45 1.50
C ASP A 105 -4.45 8.03 0.17
N LEU A 106 -5.28 7.74 -0.84
CA LEU A 106 -4.90 7.26 -2.18
C LEU A 106 -4.90 8.36 -3.25
N ARG A 107 -5.44 9.56 -2.95
CA ARG A 107 -5.70 10.66 -3.90
C ARG A 107 -6.55 10.24 -5.12
N ARG A 108 -7.65 9.52 -4.89
CA ARG A 108 -8.52 8.99 -5.96
C ARG A 108 -9.99 9.33 -5.69
N ASN A 109 -10.74 9.61 -6.75
CA ASN A 109 -12.19 9.87 -6.67
C ASN A 109 -13.02 8.59 -6.90
N TRP A 110 -14.28 8.61 -6.47
CA TRP A 110 -15.23 7.54 -6.76
C TRP A 110 -15.62 7.54 -8.25
N GLY A 111 -15.83 6.36 -8.82
CA GLY A 111 -16.12 6.19 -10.26
C GLY A 111 -14.92 6.42 -11.20
N GLU A 112 -13.78 6.86 -10.68
CA GLU A 112 -12.54 7.02 -11.47
C GLU A 112 -11.92 5.64 -11.80
N PRO A 113 -11.53 5.37 -13.06
CA PRO A 113 -10.87 4.13 -13.43
C PRO A 113 -9.52 3.98 -12.70
N MET A 114 -9.22 2.76 -12.28
CA MET A 114 -7.99 2.44 -11.57
C MET A 114 -6.86 2.12 -12.57
N HIS A 115 -5.61 2.36 -12.17
CA HIS A 115 -4.45 1.96 -12.97
C HIS A 115 -4.25 0.44 -12.86
N TRP A 116 -3.79 -0.24 -13.92
CA TRP A 116 -3.49 -1.68 -13.86
C TRP A 116 -2.50 -2.01 -12.72
N ASN A 117 -1.29 -1.43 -12.78
CA ASN A 117 -0.29 -1.46 -11.70
C ASN A 117 -0.59 -0.49 -10.53
N PHE A 118 -1.85 -0.29 -10.14
CA PHE A 118 -2.20 0.67 -9.07
C PHE A 118 -1.49 0.36 -7.74
N ASP A 119 -1.32 -0.92 -7.40
CA ASP A 119 -0.70 -1.34 -6.13
C ASP A 119 0.79 -0.93 -6.04
N MET A 120 1.51 -0.93 -7.17
CA MET A 120 2.88 -0.45 -7.30
C MET A 120 2.98 1.07 -7.13
N TYR A 121 1.96 1.80 -7.61
CA TYR A 121 1.92 3.27 -7.63
C TYR A 121 1.23 3.91 -6.41
N ILE A 122 0.83 3.12 -5.40
CA ILE A 122 0.35 3.63 -4.09
C ILE A 122 1.42 4.53 -3.46
N ARG A 123 0.97 5.57 -2.75
CA ARG A 123 1.77 6.60 -2.03
C ARG A 123 2.77 6.09 -0.96
N THR A 124 2.94 4.77 -0.85
CA THR A 124 3.88 4.08 0.05
C THR A 124 4.92 3.23 -0.69
N ARG A 125 4.92 3.25 -2.04
CA ARG A 125 5.76 2.39 -2.89
C ARG A 125 6.54 3.20 -3.94
N VAL A 126 6.25 3.03 -5.23
CA VAL A 126 7.05 3.59 -6.34
C VAL A 126 6.54 4.98 -6.69
N ASP A 127 7.43 5.96 -6.56
CA ASP A 127 7.16 7.34 -7.00
C ASP A 127 7.78 7.61 -8.38
N THR A 128 7.01 8.26 -9.25
CA THR A 128 7.40 8.74 -10.59
C THR A 128 7.65 10.26 -10.62
N SER A 129 7.49 10.94 -9.47
CA SER A 129 7.52 12.41 -9.40
C SER A 129 8.81 13.03 -9.99
N PRO A 130 8.69 14.19 -10.67
CA PRO A 130 9.81 14.77 -11.40
C PRO A 130 10.91 15.29 -10.45
N THR A 131 12.06 14.62 -10.47
CA THR A 131 13.25 15.02 -9.71
C THR A 131 14.03 16.15 -10.39
N VAL A 132 14.62 17.03 -9.59
CA VAL A 132 15.38 18.22 -10.06
C VAL A 132 16.63 17.91 -10.89
N LEU A 133 17.11 16.66 -10.87
CA LEU A 133 18.26 16.21 -11.65
C LEU A 133 17.88 15.01 -12.53
N PRO A 134 18.14 15.04 -13.85
CA PRO A 134 17.87 13.90 -14.72
C PRO A 134 18.55 12.61 -14.25
N TRP A 135 17.78 11.52 -14.18
CA TRP A 135 18.20 10.18 -13.73
C TRP A 135 19.60 9.75 -14.24
N ARG A 136 19.88 9.95 -15.53
CA ARG A 136 21.18 9.63 -16.16
C ARG A 136 22.36 10.42 -15.60
N LYS A 137 22.16 11.64 -15.08
CA LYS A 137 23.21 12.43 -14.39
C LYS A 137 23.44 11.90 -12.97
N MET A 138 22.37 11.68 -12.21
CA MET A 138 22.44 11.16 -10.84
C MET A 138 23.16 9.81 -10.78
N ASN A 139 22.81 8.87 -11.66
CA ASN A 139 23.46 7.56 -11.70
C ASN A 139 24.94 7.65 -12.12
N LYS A 140 25.29 8.54 -13.07
CA LYS A 140 26.70 8.76 -13.44
C LYS A 140 27.53 9.31 -12.27
N GLN A 141 26.97 10.24 -11.49
CA GLN A 141 27.65 10.79 -10.32
C GLN A 141 27.82 9.74 -9.21
N LEU A 142 26.77 8.95 -8.93
CA LEU A 142 26.80 7.88 -7.92
C LEU A 142 27.83 6.81 -8.27
N TRP A 143 27.77 6.23 -9.48
CA TRP A 143 28.70 5.19 -9.90
C TRP A 143 30.13 5.73 -10.09
N GLY A 144 30.28 6.97 -10.54
CA GLY A 144 31.59 7.65 -10.60
C GLY A 144 32.23 7.82 -9.21
N PHE A 145 31.44 8.25 -8.22
CA PHE A 145 31.91 8.36 -6.84
C PHE A 145 32.26 7.00 -6.23
N LEU A 146 31.37 6.00 -6.33
CA LEU A 146 31.60 4.66 -5.78
C LEU A 146 32.82 3.98 -6.42
N GLY A 147 32.96 4.07 -7.75
CA GLY A 147 34.13 3.54 -8.46
C GLY A 147 35.43 4.26 -8.09
N PHE A 148 35.40 5.59 -7.94
CA PHE A 148 36.57 6.36 -7.50
C PHE A 148 36.98 6.03 -6.05
N MET A 149 36.02 5.93 -5.12
CA MET A 149 36.29 5.49 -3.75
C MET A 149 36.90 4.08 -3.71
N LEU A 150 36.38 3.13 -4.49
CA LEU A 150 36.94 1.78 -4.59
C LEU A 150 38.39 1.79 -5.08
N VAL A 151 38.72 2.60 -6.09
CA VAL A 151 40.11 2.78 -6.56
C VAL A 151 41.00 3.37 -5.47
N LEU A 152 40.53 4.37 -4.70
CA LEU A 152 41.30 4.91 -3.58
C LEU A 152 41.55 3.89 -2.46
N PHE A 153 40.57 3.02 -2.15
CA PHE A 153 40.78 1.94 -1.17
C PHE A 153 41.81 0.90 -1.68
N ILE A 154 41.76 0.52 -2.96
CA ILE A 154 42.77 -0.37 -3.57
C ILE A 154 44.15 0.27 -3.53
N LEU A 155 44.27 1.58 -3.79
CA LEU A 155 45.54 2.30 -3.67
C LEU A 155 46.02 2.37 -2.21
N GLY A 156 45.13 2.60 -1.24
CA GLY A 156 45.48 2.61 0.20
C GLY A 156 45.94 1.25 0.73
N GLU A 157 45.41 0.15 0.19
CA GLU A 157 45.84 -1.22 0.52
C GLU A 157 47.22 -1.57 -0.09
N ASN A 158 47.58 -0.97 -1.23
CA ASN A 158 48.93 -1.08 -1.79
C ASN A 158 49.95 -0.15 -1.08
N PHE A 159 49.53 1.06 -0.71
CA PHE A 159 50.36 2.08 -0.08
C PHE A 159 49.97 2.30 1.39
N LYS A 160 50.08 1.23 2.19
CA LYS A 160 49.69 1.25 3.61
C LYS A 160 50.53 2.24 4.41
N SER A 161 49.87 3.19 5.05
CA SER A 161 50.49 4.01 6.09
C SER A 161 50.69 3.18 7.36
N TYR A 162 51.89 3.21 7.91
CA TYR A 162 52.25 2.56 9.17
C TYR A 162 53.06 3.52 10.04
N THR A 163 52.96 3.38 11.36
CA THR A 163 53.82 4.13 12.29
C THR A 163 55.25 3.55 12.26
N PRO A 164 56.31 4.38 12.28
CA PRO A 164 57.69 3.92 12.22
C PRO A 164 58.15 3.37 13.59
N VAL A 165 57.55 2.26 14.01
CA VAL A 165 57.82 1.54 15.24
C VAL A 165 58.10 0.07 14.93
N LEU A 166 58.90 -0.58 15.78
CA LEU A 166 59.13 -2.03 15.70
C LEU A 166 57.82 -2.81 15.97
N PRO A 167 57.69 -4.05 15.45
CA PRO A 167 56.59 -4.92 15.82
C PRO A 167 56.52 -5.09 17.34
N LYS A 168 55.30 -5.12 17.89
CA LYS A 168 55.10 -5.20 19.34
C LYS A 168 55.63 -6.54 19.87
N GLN A 169 56.72 -6.44 20.63
CA GLN A 169 57.33 -7.54 21.36
C GLN A 169 56.38 -8.10 22.44
N TYR A 170 56.53 -9.40 22.73
CA TYR A 170 55.63 -10.16 23.60
C TYR A 170 56.41 -11.25 24.37
N PRO A 171 56.23 -11.39 25.70
CA PRO A 171 56.91 -12.43 26.49
C PRO A 171 56.40 -13.84 26.17
N TYR A 172 57.07 -14.86 26.71
CA TYR A 172 56.66 -16.28 26.65
C TYR A 172 56.42 -16.80 25.21
N ASN A 173 57.43 -16.65 24.36
CA ASN A 173 57.42 -17.00 22.93
C ASN A 173 56.14 -16.48 22.23
N GLY A 174 55.93 -15.16 22.36
CA GLY A 174 54.77 -14.48 21.77
C GLY A 174 53.43 -14.75 22.46
N LEU A 175 53.39 -15.08 23.75
CA LEU A 175 52.22 -15.62 24.48
C LEU A 175 51.66 -16.89 23.83
N TYR A 176 52.51 -17.90 23.62
CA TYR A 176 52.11 -19.15 22.95
C TYR A 176 50.95 -19.86 23.67
N ILE A 177 51.02 -19.97 25.01
CA ILE A 177 50.02 -20.69 25.81
C ILE A 177 48.72 -19.89 25.88
N GLU A 178 48.80 -18.57 26.12
CA GLU A 178 47.63 -17.71 26.28
C GLU A 178 46.89 -17.45 24.95
N LYS A 179 47.56 -17.67 23.80
CA LYS A 179 46.94 -17.69 22.46
C LYS A 179 46.35 -19.06 22.08
N GLY A 180 46.45 -20.08 22.95
CA GLY A 180 45.87 -21.41 22.72
C GLY A 180 46.79 -22.41 22.00
N GLY A 181 48.11 -22.27 22.14
CA GLY A 181 49.09 -23.28 21.71
C GLY A 181 49.04 -24.57 22.53
N ASP A 182 49.46 -25.69 21.94
CA ASP A 182 49.49 -27.01 22.59
C ASP A 182 50.56 -27.04 23.70
N PRO A 183 50.21 -27.22 24.99
CA PRO A 183 51.18 -27.17 26.09
C PRO A 183 52.20 -28.32 26.07
N GLU A 184 51.95 -29.38 25.30
CA GLU A 184 52.86 -30.52 25.10
C GLU A 184 53.94 -30.25 24.03
N LYS A 185 53.78 -29.21 23.21
CA LYS A 185 54.70 -28.85 22.13
C LYS A 185 55.46 -27.58 22.49
N GLN A 186 56.78 -27.65 22.51
CA GLN A 186 57.61 -26.45 22.65
C GLN A 186 57.59 -25.68 21.31
N PRO A 187 57.14 -24.41 21.29
CA PRO A 187 57.28 -23.56 20.11
C PRO A 187 58.74 -23.11 19.95
N GLU A 188 59.07 -22.55 18.79
CA GLU A 188 60.36 -21.92 18.54
C GLU A 188 60.64 -20.79 19.56
N GLU A 189 61.88 -20.68 20.04
CA GLU A 189 62.27 -19.73 21.10
C GLU A 189 62.41 -18.30 20.57
N GLU A 190 61.32 -17.53 20.58
CA GLU A 190 61.34 -16.11 20.24
C GLU A 190 61.90 -15.27 21.40
N LYS A 191 63.19 -14.92 21.33
CA LYS A 191 63.90 -14.13 22.33
C LYS A 191 63.93 -12.64 21.96
N HIS A 192 63.53 -11.81 22.91
CA HIS A 192 63.63 -10.35 22.81
C HIS A 192 64.71 -9.85 23.79
N TYR A 193 65.42 -8.80 23.38
CA TYR A 193 66.53 -8.19 24.12
C TYR A 193 66.28 -6.69 24.25
N GLU A 194 66.84 -6.07 25.30
CA GLU A 194 66.89 -4.61 25.44
C GLU A 194 67.83 -4.01 24.37
N ILE A 195 67.55 -2.77 23.96
CA ILE A 195 68.18 -2.05 22.83
C ILE A 195 68.82 -0.76 23.35
#